data_AF-A0AAV8YHZ8-F1
#
_entry.id   AF-A0AAV8YHZ8-F1
#
_cell.length_a   1.000
_cell.length_b   1.000
_cell.length_c   1.000
_cell.angle_alpha   90.00
_cell.angle_beta   90.00
_cell.angle_gamma   90.00
#
_symmetry.space_group_name_H-M   'P 1'
#
loop_
_entity.id
_entity.type
_entity.pdbx_description
1 polymer ?
#
loop_
_entity_poly.entity_id
_entity_poly.type
_entity_poly.pdbx_seq_one_letter_code
_entity_poly.pdbx_strand_id
1 'polypeptide(L)'
;MSVTLLLILVNDCGIVSLRRTLRHTCGATILNARRILTAAHCICTDDGQPQDASVFTIQYGSVRISATTERSIQVSRIHCHDFNLEDITNDVAVLENQGPIPTVLQKLDVLVYTDQVCSRFDPRQHVCFGATVGGACNGDSGTSLVVADEQVGIASFITNTCGIATERYPNVYAKVTAFLDFIDEHSRL
;
A
#
# COMPACT_ATOMS: atom_id res chain seq x y z
N MET A 1 13.78 7.51 -21.01
CA MET A 1 14.52 7.34 -19.74
C MET A 1 13.66 6.51 -18.81
N SER A 2 14.24 5.66 -17.95
CA SER A 2 13.47 4.89 -16.97
C SER A 2 13.17 5.77 -15.75
N VAL A 3 11.94 5.72 -15.23
CA VAL A 3 11.45 6.59 -14.15
C VAL A 3 10.71 5.73 -13.14
N THR A 4 10.84 5.98 -11.84
CA THR A 4 10.28 5.11 -10.80
C THR A 4 9.08 5.76 -10.11
N LEU A 5 7.95 5.07 -10.05
CA LEU A 5 6.81 5.45 -9.19
C LEU A 5 7.06 4.97 -7.76
N LEU A 6 7.02 5.89 -6.79
CA LEU A 6 7.25 5.62 -5.36
C LEU A 6 5.98 5.89 -4.52
N LEU A 7 5.60 4.94 -3.69
CA LEU A 7 4.44 5.00 -2.79
C LEU A 7 4.88 5.36 -1.34
N ILE A 8 5.12 6.63 -1.03
CA ILE A 8 5.70 7.15 0.25
C ILE A 8 5.01 6.65 1.57
N LEU A 9 5.65 6.44 2.74
CA LEU A 9 6.98 5.88 3.13
C LEU A 9 7.17 5.94 4.70
N VAL A 10 7.19 4.83 5.46
CA VAL A 10 7.76 4.76 6.85
C VAL A 10 8.26 3.33 7.19
N ASN A 11 9.55 3.21 7.55
CA ASN A 11 10.25 2.06 8.19
C ASN A 11 9.56 0.68 8.19
N ASP A 12 9.67 -0.08 7.09
CA ASP A 12 9.56 -1.56 6.92
C ASP A 12 8.43 -2.36 7.62
N CYS A 13 7.52 -1.69 8.32
CA CYS A 13 6.48 -2.27 9.18
C CYS A 13 5.12 -1.74 8.72
N GLY A 14 4.59 -2.30 7.63
CA GLY A 14 3.25 -1.96 7.16
C GLY A 14 2.18 -2.32 8.19
N ILE A 15 1.28 -1.38 8.48
CA ILE A 15 0.08 -1.66 9.28
C ILE A 15 -0.92 -2.46 8.44
N VAL A 16 -1.46 -3.53 9.02
CA VAL A 16 -2.48 -4.39 8.41
C VAL A 16 -3.68 -4.54 9.34
N SER A 17 -4.83 -4.85 8.74
CA SER A 17 -6.08 -5.08 9.45
C SER A 17 -6.26 -6.59 9.65
N LEU A 18 -6.22 -7.05 10.91
CA LEU A 18 -6.58 -8.42 11.28
C LEU A 18 -8.11 -8.52 11.34
N ARG A 19 -8.67 -9.47 10.59
CA ARG A 19 -10.12 -9.62 10.40
C ARG A 19 -10.59 -11.02 10.76
N ARG A 20 -11.52 -11.11 11.71
CA ARG A 20 -12.21 -12.35 12.10
C ARG A 20 -13.55 -12.41 11.37
N THR A 21 -13.85 -13.53 10.70
CA THR A 21 -15.07 -13.72 9.88
C THR A 21 -15.35 -12.54 8.94
N LEU A 22 -14.30 -12.07 8.25
CA LEU A 22 -14.29 -10.90 7.37
C LEU A 22 -14.59 -9.54 8.03
N ARG A 23 -14.77 -9.43 9.35
CA ARG A 23 -14.88 -8.15 10.07
C ARG A 23 -13.56 -7.76 10.70
N HIS A 24 -13.21 -6.47 10.69
CA HIS A 24 -12.04 -5.98 11.42
C HIS A 24 -12.18 -6.26 12.92
N THR A 25 -11.11 -6.79 13.51
CA THR A 25 -11.00 -7.11 14.94
C THR A 25 -9.89 -6.28 15.58
N CYS A 26 -8.68 -6.32 15.01
CA CYS A 26 -7.50 -5.62 15.55
C CYS A 26 -6.60 -5.08 14.44
N GLY A 27 -5.71 -4.15 14.81
CA GLY A 27 -4.52 -3.84 14.02
C GLY A 27 -3.44 -4.91 14.19
N ALA A 28 -2.55 -5.01 13.22
CA ALA A 28 -1.36 -5.84 13.28
C ALA A 28 -0.24 -5.26 12.39
N THR A 29 0.98 -5.76 12.53
CA THR A 29 2.19 -5.22 11.86
C THR A 29 2.87 -6.30 11.03
N ILE A 30 3.30 -5.98 9.81
CA ILE A 30 4.09 -6.88 8.98
C ILE A 30 5.51 -7.01 9.57
N LEU A 31 5.94 -8.24 9.90
CA LEU A 31 7.32 -8.55 10.28
C LEU A 31 8.16 -8.97 9.07
N ASN A 32 7.57 -9.77 8.18
CA ASN A 32 8.13 -10.11 6.88
C ASN A 32 7.00 -10.65 5.98
N ALA A 33 7.35 -11.09 4.76
CA ALA A 33 6.36 -11.46 3.74
C ALA A 33 5.44 -12.61 4.18
N ARG A 34 5.83 -13.41 5.18
CA ARG A 34 5.05 -14.54 5.69
C ARG A 34 4.78 -14.47 7.19
N ARG A 35 5.05 -13.33 7.85
CA ARG A 35 4.81 -13.17 9.30
C ARG A 35 4.23 -11.81 9.66
N ILE A 36 3.20 -11.85 10.50
CA ILE A 36 2.52 -10.70 11.10
C ILE A 36 2.66 -10.76 12.62
N LEU A 37 2.83 -9.61 13.27
CA LEU A 37 2.80 -9.42 14.73
C LEU A 37 1.47 -8.77 15.14
N THR A 38 0.82 -9.31 16.17
CA THR A 38 -0.41 -8.77 16.76
C THR A 38 -0.45 -9.04 18.27
N ALA A 39 -1.44 -8.49 18.98
CA ALA A 39 -1.69 -8.83 20.37
C ALA A 39 -2.31 -10.24 20.48
N ALA A 40 -2.02 -10.98 21.54
CA ALA A 40 -2.53 -12.33 21.74
C ALA A 40 -4.05 -12.33 22.00
N HIS A 41 -4.56 -11.38 22.79
CA HIS A 41 -5.99 -11.27 23.10
C HIS A 41 -6.89 -11.09 21.86
N CYS A 42 -6.32 -10.71 20.71
CA CYS A 42 -7.03 -10.59 19.43
C CYS A 42 -7.31 -11.93 18.73
N ILE A 43 -6.58 -13.00 19.06
CA ILE A 43 -6.48 -14.21 18.22
C ILE A 43 -6.19 -15.52 18.97
N CYS A 44 -5.77 -15.45 20.23
CA CYS A 44 -5.63 -16.58 21.14
C CYS A 44 -6.92 -16.73 21.97
N THR A 45 -7.11 -17.88 22.61
CA THR A 45 -8.15 -18.09 23.64
C THR A 45 -7.67 -17.61 24.99
N ASP A 46 -8.59 -17.54 25.94
CA ASP A 46 -8.34 -17.15 27.33
C ASP A 46 -7.27 -18.07 28.00
N ASP A 47 -7.24 -19.35 27.63
CA ASP A 47 -6.21 -20.36 28.03
C ASP A 47 -4.88 -20.26 27.22
N GLY A 48 -4.64 -19.15 26.52
CA GLY A 48 -3.44 -18.90 25.72
C GLY A 48 -3.29 -19.76 24.46
N GLN A 49 -4.28 -20.57 24.08
CA GLN A 49 -4.23 -21.46 22.91
C GLN A 49 -4.58 -20.70 21.61
N PRO A 50 -4.07 -21.11 20.44
CA PRO A 50 -4.47 -20.50 19.17
C PRO A 50 -5.95 -20.80 18.84
N GLN A 51 -6.72 -19.78 18.46
CA GLN A 51 -8.05 -19.98 17.85
C GLN A 51 -7.92 -20.63 16.45
N ASP A 52 -9.04 -21.02 15.84
CA ASP A 52 -9.04 -21.53 14.46
C ASP A 52 -8.53 -20.47 13.47
N ALA A 53 -7.37 -20.73 12.86
CA ALA A 53 -6.77 -19.85 11.85
C ALA A 53 -7.68 -19.60 10.64
N SER A 54 -8.58 -20.54 10.30
CA SER A 54 -9.42 -20.46 9.10
C SER A 54 -10.41 -19.29 9.11
N VAL A 55 -10.77 -18.78 10.30
CA VAL A 55 -11.67 -17.63 10.44
C VAL A 55 -10.94 -16.28 10.39
N PHE A 56 -9.61 -16.25 10.29
CA PHE A 56 -8.80 -15.03 10.31
C PHE A 56 -8.16 -14.72 8.96
N THR A 57 -8.35 -13.47 8.52
CA THR A 57 -7.70 -12.92 7.33
C THR A 57 -6.93 -11.65 7.68
N ILE A 58 -5.86 -11.39 6.94
CA ILE A 58 -5.04 -10.18 7.04
C ILE A 58 -5.32 -9.33 5.81
N GLN A 59 -5.87 -8.13 6.00
CA GLN A 59 -6.04 -7.15 4.93
C GLN A 59 -4.87 -6.16 4.93
N TYR A 60 -4.23 -6.01 3.78
CA TYR A 60 -3.03 -5.18 3.58
C TYR A 60 -3.22 -4.21 2.41
N GLY A 61 -2.39 -3.16 2.33
CA GLY A 61 -2.41 -2.21 1.20
C GLY A 61 -3.76 -1.52 0.96
N SER A 62 -4.50 -1.21 2.03
CA SER A 62 -5.79 -0.50 1.97
C SER A 62 -5.92 0.47 3.13
N VAL A 63 -6.29 1.72 2.81
CA VAL A 63 -6.68 2.75 3.80
C VAL A 63 -8.19 2.71 4.14
N ARG A 64 -8.94 1.77 3.56
CA ARG A 64 -10.37 1.57 3.81
C ARG A 64 -10.61 0.19 4.42
N ILE A 65 -11.32 0.15 5.55
CA ILE A 65 -11.89 -1.08 6.11
C ILE A 65 -13.16 -1.44 5.31
N SER A 66 -12.99 -1.71 4.01
CA SER A 66 -14.07 -2.16 3.13
C SER A 66 -14.51 -3.58 3.50
N ALA A 67 -15.74 -3.95 3.16
CA ALA A 67 -16.18 -5.34 3.14
C ALA A 67 -15.67 -6.13 1.92
N THR A 68 -15.18 -5.44 0.88
CA THR A 68 -14.62 -6.08 -0.32
C THR A 68 -13.20 -6.61 -0.07
N THR A 69 -12.96 -7.83 -0.50
CA THR A 69 -11.83 -8.71 -0.14
C THR A 69 -10.57 -8.53 -1.01
N GLU A 70 -10.47 -7.43 -1.76
CA GLU A 70 -9.52 -7.27 -2.87
C GLU A 70 -8.03 -7.39 -2.51
N ARG A 71 -7.67 -7.22 -1.23
CA ARG A 71 -6.30 -7.38 -0.70
C ARG A 71 -6.29 -8.06 0.67
N SER A 72 -6.94 -9.22 0.78
CA SER A 72 -6.89 -10.06 1.99
C SER A 72 -6.21 -11.41 1.74
N ILE A 73 -5.36 -11.85 2.68
CA ILE A 73 -4.75 -13.18 2.70
C ILE A 73 -5.24 -13.99 3.92
N GLN A 74 -5.36 -15.30 3.77
CA GLN A 74 -5.74 -16.19 4.88
C GLN A 74 -4.58 -16.41 5.86
N VAL A 75 -4.90 -16.55 7.14
CA VAL A 75 -3.95 -17.05 8.14
C VAL A 75 -3.80 -18.57 7.98
N SER A 76 -2.58 -19.07 8.13
CA SER A 76 -2.23 -20.49 8.01
C SER A 76 -1.87 -21.13 9.35
N ARG A 77 -1.29 -20.35 10.27
CA ARG A 77 -0.91 -20.76 11.62
C ARG A 77 -0.87 -19.55 12.54
N ILE A 78 -1.22 -19.77 13.80
CA ILE A 78 -1.17 -18.78 14.88
C ILE A 78 -0.17 -19.32 15.91
N HIS A 79 0.76 -18.48 16.35
CA HIS A 79 1.70 -18.76 17.43
C HIS A 79 1.41 -17.79 18.59
N CYS A 80 0.78 -18.29 19.64
CA CYS A 80 0.53 -17.56 20.89
C CYS A 80 1.75 -17.70 21.81
N HIS A 81 2.17 -16.62 22.48
CA HIS A 81 3.30 -16.67 23.40
C HIS A 81 2.84 -16.90 24.85
N ASP A 82 2.31 -18.09 25.17
CA ASP A 82 1.91 -18.43 26.56
C ASP A 82 1.10 -17.32 27.26
N PHE A 83 0.11 -16.80 26.53
CA PHE A 83 -0.72 -15.67 26.96
C PHE A 83 -1.56 -16.03 28.18
N ASN A 84 -1.53 -15.19 29.21
CA ASN A 84 -2.35 -15.33 30.40
C ASN A 84 -3.35 -14.17 30.48
N LEU A 85 -4.65 -14.47 30.43
CA LEU A 85 -5.70 -13.44 30.49
C LEU A 85 -5.92 -12.88 31.91
N GLU A 86 -5.54 -13.60 32.97
CA GLU A 86 -5.78 -13.17 34.36
C GLU A 86 -4.94 -11.93 34.74
N ASP A 87 -3.70 -11.86 34.26
CA ASP A 87 -2.75 -10.76 34.49
C ASP A 87 -2.35 -9.99 33.21
N ILE A 88 -2.86 -10.42 32.05
CA ILE A 88 -2.56 -9.88 30.70
C ILE A 88 -1.05 -9.94 30.40
N THR A 89 -0.36 -10.97 30.90
CA THR A 89 1.04 -11.23 30.55
C THR A 89 1.18 -11.92 29.19
N ASN A 90 2.29 -11.62 28.51
CA ASN A 90 2.64 -12.13 27.18
C ASN A 90 1.55 -11.89 26.11
N ASP A 91 0.92 -10.72 26.10
CA ASP A 91 -0.08 -10.31 25.10
C ASP A 91 0.51 -10.05 23.70
N VAL A 92 1.13 -11.07 23.11
CA VAL A 92 1.77 -11.02 21.79
C VAL A 92 1.61 -12.35 21.06
N ALA A 93 1.26 -12.27 19.77
CA ALA A 93 1.12 -13.42 18.89
C ALA A 93 1.74 -13.15 17.52
N VAL A 94 2.28 -14.21 16.91
CA VAL A 94 2.83 -14.17 15.54
C VAL A 94 1.98 -15.05 14.63
N LEU A 95 1.56 -14.50 13.50
CA LEU A 95 0.73 -15.19 12.51
C LEU A 95 1.57 -15.55 11.29
N GLU A 96 1.33 -16.72 10.71
CA GLU A 96 1.85 -17.10 9.38
C GLU A 96 0.73 -16.99 8.35
N ASN A 97 0.97 -16.33 7.22
CA ASN A 97 -0.01 -16.16 6.13
C ASN A 97 0.14 -17.17 4.97
N GLN A 98 -0.99 -17.54 4.34
CA GLN A 98 -1.09 -18.51 3.24
C GLN A 98 -0.51 -18.00 1.90
N GLY A 99 0.81 -17.82 1.86
CA GLY A 99 1.53 -17.20 0.74
C GLY A 99 2.15 -15.85 1.14
N PRO A 100 3.06 -15.28 0.34
CA PRO A 100 3.72 -14.02 0.69
C PRO A 100 2.79 -12.80 0.50
N ILE A 101 2.90 -11.81 1.38
CA ILE A 101 2.39 -10.45 1.18
C ILE A 101 3.53 -9.47 0.85
N PRO A 102 3.25 -8.33 0.18
CA PRO A 102 4.26 -7.29 -0.03
C PRO A 102 4.77 -6.74 1.30
N THR A 103 6.07 -6.91 1.54
CA THR A 103 6.84 -6.27 2.63
C THR A 103 7.52 -5.01 2.16
N VAL A 104 8.15 -5.12 0.98
CA VAL A 104 8.84 -4.01 0.34
C VAL A 104 7.82 -3.20 -0.44
N LEU A 105 8.00 -1.89 -0.37
CA LEU A 105 7.23 -0.93 -1.15
C LEU A 105 7.24 -1.32 -2.63
N GLN A 106 6.04 -1.49 -3.20
CA GLN A 106 5.91 -1.76 -4.61
C GLN A 106 6.19 -0.49 -5.39
N LYS A 107 7.17 -0.54 -6.28
CA LYS A 107 7.52 0.51 -7.22
C LYS A 107 7.30 0.02 -8.63
N LEU A 108 6.87 0.91 -9.53
CA LEU A 108 6.73 0.60 -10.95
C LEU A 108 7.69 1.48 -11.73
N ASP A 109 8.51 0.87 -12.57
CA ASP A 109 9.31 1.62 -13.53
C ASP A 109 8.46 1.94 -14.76
N VAL A 110 8.35 3.23 -15.07
CA VAL A 110 7.46 3.82 -16.07
C VAL A 110 8.25 4.60 -17.12
N LEU A 111 7.61 4.82 -18.26
CA LEU A 111 8.08 5.64 -19.36
C LEU A 111 7.32 6.97 -19.30
N VAL A 112 7.99 8.04 -18.86
CA VAL A 112 7.46 9.41 -18.98
C VAL A 112 7.37 9.78 -20.45
N TYR A 113 6.19 10.22 -20.86
CA TYR A 113 5.88 10.60 -22.24
C TYR A 113 6.18 12.07 -22.50
N THR A 114 6.38 12.41 -23.78
CA THR A 114 6.59 13.79 -24.21
C THR A 114 5.30 14.62 -24.13
N ASP A 115 5.45 15.94 -24.06
CA ASP A 115 4.35 16.91 -24.09
C ASP A 115 3.42 16.71 -25.30
N GLN A 116 3.95 16.24 -26.44
CA GLN A 116 3.16 15.92 -27.64
C GLN A 116 2.21 14.74 -27.41
N VAL A 117 2.66 13.68 -26.73
CA VAL A 117 1.80 12.53 -26.34
C VAL A 117 0.85 12.92 -25.21
N CYS A 118 1.30 13.78 -24.29
CA CYS A 118 0.48 14.31 -23.18
C CYS A 118 -0.51 15.43 -23.59
N SER A 119 -0.50 15.85 -24.86
CA SER A 119 -1.17 17.05 -25.40
C SER A 119 -2.69 17.17 -25.19
N ARG A 120 -3.36 16.14 -24.68
CA ARG A 120 -4.75 16.21 -24.21
C ARG A 120 -4.92 16.97 -22.89
N PHE A 121 -3.82 17.20 -22.17
CA PHE A 121 -3.74 17.92 -20.90
C PHE A 121 -2.76 19.08 -21.05
N ASP A 122 -2.80 20.08 -20.16
CA ASP A 122 -1.83 21.18 -20.22
C ASP A 122 -0.43 20.66 -19.82
N PRO A 123 0.55 20.58 -20.75
CA PRO A 123 1.88 20.01 -20.48
C PRO A 123 2.71 20.89 -19.54
N ARG A 124 2.27 22.13 -19.29
CA ARG A 124 2.87 23.01 -18.28
C ARG A 124 2.54 22.55 -16.87
N GLN A 125 1.37 21.94 -16.65
CA GLN A 125 0.86 21.54 -15.33
C GLN A 125 0.74 20.02 -15.13
N HIS A 126 0.85 19.23 -16.19
CA HIS A 126 0.68 17.77 -16.15
C HIS A 126 1.90 17.05 -16.71
N VAL A 127 2.17 15.87 -16.16
CA VAL A 127 3.11 14.89 -16.71
C VAL A 127 2.38 13.58 -16.95
N CYS A 128 2.57 13.00 -18.14
CA CYS A 128 1.97 11.73 -18.54
C CYS A 128 3.02 10.62 -18.53
N PHE A 129 2.61 9.40 -18.19
CA PHE A 129 3.45 8.22 -18.39
C PHE A 129 2.67 6.99 -18.85
N GLY A 130 3.41 5.98 -19.31
CA GLY A 130 2.95 4.63 -19.52
C GLY A 130 3.88 3.58 -18.93
N ALA A 131 3.47 2.32 -18.99
CA ALA A 131 4.28 1.17 -18.59
C ALA A 131 3.92 -0.04 -19.47
N THR A 132 4.87 -0.96 -19.65
CA THR A 132 4.64 -2.21 -20.39
C THR A 132 3.70 -3.16 -19.65
N VAL A 133 3.73 -3.15 -18.32
CA VAL A 133 2.82 -3.90 -17.44
C VAL A 133 2.51 -3.03 -16.22
N GLY A 134 1.24 -2.89 -15.87
CA GLY A 134 0.82 -2.08 -14.72
C GLY A 134 0.62 -0.59 -15.04
N GLY A 135 0.34 0.17 -13.97
CA GLY A 135 0.02 1.59 -14.01
C GLY A 135 -0.66 2.01 -12.70
N ALA A 136 -0.97 3.29 -12.57
CA ALA A 136 -1.76 3.82 -11.47
C ALA A 136 -3.21 3.29 -11.50
N CYS A 137 -3.86 3.34 -10.34
CA CYS A 137 -5.25 2.98 -10.13
C CYS A 137 -5.94 3.96 -9.15
N ASN A 138 -7.25 3.79 -8.99
CA ASN A 138 -8.04 4.46 -7.98
C ASN A 138 -7.48 4.17 -6.58
N GLY A 139 -7.16 5.22 -5.83
CA GLY A 139 -6.52 5.14 -4.51
C GLY A 139 -5.03 5.49 -4.53
N ASP A 140 -4.39 5.56 -5.69
CA ASP A 140 -2.98 5.98 -5.82
C ASP A 140 -2.82 7.51 -5.92
N SER A 141 -3.91 8.29 -5.97
CA SER A 141 -3.86 9.76 -6.03
C SER A 141 -3.07 10.33 -4.85
N GLY A 142 -2.20 11.31 -5.11
CA GLY A 142 -1.23 11.85 -4.14
C GLY A 142 0.14 11.16 -4.13
N THR A 143 0.30 9.98 -4.74
CA THR A 143 1.58 9.25 -4.75
C THR A 143 2.62 9.87 -5.69
N SER A 144 3.91 9.63 -5.41
CA SER A 144 5.02 10.36 -6.04
C SER A 144 5.59 9.66 -7.27
N LEU A 145 5.68 10.39 -8.39
CA LEU A 145 6.50 10.01 -9.55
C LEU A 145 7.91 10.59 -9.36
N VAL A 146 8.94 9.74 -9.39
CA VAL A 146 10.32 10.09 -9.02
C VAL A 146 11.29 9.80 -10.17
N VAL A 147 12.07 10.81 -10.55
CA VAL A 147 13.15 10.73 -11.56
C VAL A 147 14.46 11.04 -10.84
N ALA A 148 15.44 10.12 -10.88
CA ALA A 148 16.77 10.33 -10.28
C ALA A 148 16.71 10.89 -8.84
N ASP A 149 15.87 10.26 -8.01
CA ASP A 149 15.57 10.62 -6.61
C ASP A 149 14.85 11.97 -6.38
N GLU A 150 14.52 12.73 -7.43
CA GLU A 150 13.68 13.94 -7.36
C GLU A 150 12.20 13.62 -7.65
N GLN A 151 11.28 14.15 -6.82
CA GLN A 151 9.84 14.02 -7.08
C GLN A 151 9.39 15.01 -8.17
N VAL A 152 9.08 14.50 -9.36
CA VAL A 152 8.65 15.31 -10.52
C VAL A 152 7.14 15.36 -10.71
N GLY A 153 6.39 14.46 -10.06
CA GLY A 153 4.94 14.38 -10.22
C GLY A 153 4.18 13.87 -8.99
N ILE A 154 2.90 14.24 -8.92
CA ILE A 154 1.94 13.78 -7.92
C ILE A 154 0.76 13.13 -8.65
N ALA A 155 0.40 11.91 -8.28
CA ALA A 155 -0.67 11.16 -8.91
C ALA A 155 -2.00 11.92 -8.87
N SER A 156 -2.62 12.13 -10.03
CA SER A 156 -3.88 12.85 -10.14
C SER A 156 -5.01 11.91 -10.54
N PHE A 157 -5.05 11.47 -11.81
CA PHE A 157 -6.13 10.65 -12.34
C PHE A 157 -5.67 9.66 -13.43
N ILE A 158 -6.50 8.63 -13.65
CA ILE A 158 -6.35 7.64 -14.73
C ILE A 158 -7.29 8.00 -15.89
N THR A 159 -6.87 7.70 -17.13
CA THR A 159 -7.64 8.01 -18.35
C THR A 159 -8.42 6.83 -18.93
N ASN A 160 -8.28 5.65 -18.32
CA ASN A 160 -8.94 4.40 -18.68
C ASN A 160 -8.91 3.43 -17.48
N THR A 161 -9.00 2.12 -17.69
CA THR A 161 -8.90 1.07 -16.67
C THR A 161 -7.66 1.19 -15.78
N CYS A 162 -7.84 0.93 -14.48
CA CYS A 162 -6.76 0.77 -13.50
C CYS A 162 -5.63 -0.15 -13.99
N GLY A 163 -4.38 0.20 -13.68
CA GLY A 163 -3.24 -0.66 -13.97
C GLY A 163 -2.90 -0.78 -15.46
N ILE A 164 -3.47 0.08 -16.31
CA ILE A 164 -3.14 0.19 -17.74
C ILE A 164 -2.67 1.63 -18.02
N ALA A 165 -1.52 1.77 -18.66
CA ALA A 165 -0.91 3.06 -18.97
C ALA A 165 -0.21 3.02 -20.34
N THR A 166 -0.82 3.63 -21.36
CA THR A 166 -0.38 3.57 -22.78
C THR A 166 -0.35 4.96 -23.39
N GLU A 167 0.31 5.19 -24.54
CA GLU A 167 0.30 6.52 -25.19
C GLU A 167 -1.11 7.02 -25.51
N ARG A 168 -2.04 6.12 -25.86
CA ARG A 168 -3.45 6.47 -26.14
C ARG A 168 -4.25 6.77 -24.87
N TYR A 169 -3.85 6.18 -23.75
CA TYR A 169 -4.49 6.27 -22.43
C TYR A 169 -3.40 6.31 -21.33
N PRO A 170 -2.72 7.45 -21.15
CA PRO A 170 -1.66 7.57 -20.16
C PRO A 170 -2.24 7.68 -18.74
N ASN A 171 -1.43 7.46 -17.73
CA ASN A 171 -1.75 7.95 -16.39
C ASN A 171 -1.23 9.38 -16.25
N VAL A 172 -1.98 10.23 -15.55
CA VAL A 172 -1.77 11.69 -15.54
C VAL A 172 -1.52 12.18 -14.13
N TYR A 173 -0.37 12.82 -13.96
CA TYR A 173 0.15 13.30 -12.69
C TYR A 173 0.26 14.82 -12.77
N ALA A 174 -0.04 15.52 -11.67
CA ALA A 174 0.26 16.94 -11.53
C ALA A 174 1.79 17.10 -11.51
N LYS A 175 2.31 18.01 -12.34
CA LYS A 175 3.75 18.23 -12.55
C LYS A 175 4.29 19.10 -11.41
N VAL A 176 5.14 18.55 -10.53
CA VAL A 176 5.61 19.26 -9.33
C VAL A 176 6.34 20.56 -9.70
N THR A 177 7.16 20.52 -10.74
CA THR A 177 7.90 21.70 -11.24
C THR A 177 7.00 22.86 -11.72
N ALA A 178 5.70 22.62 -11.92
CA ALA A 178 4.72 23.65 -12.30
C ALA A 178 4.19 24.45 -11.10
N PHE A 179 4.44 23.99 -9.88
CA PHE A 179 3.87 24.50 -8.64
C PHE A 179 4.94 24.79 -7.57
N LEU A 180 6.22 24.85 -7.94
CA LEU A 180 7.33 25.06 -6.99
C LEU A 180 7.16 26.33 -6.18
N ASP A 181 6.90 27.48 -6.81
CA ASP A 181 6.68 28.76 -6.09
C ASP A 181 5.65 28.64 -4.95
N PHE A 182 4.55 27.91 -5.19
CA PHE A 182 3.51 27.64 -4.19
C PHE A 182 3.98 26.65 -3.11
N ILE A 183 4.71 25.60 -3.51
CA ILE A 183 5.25 24.60 -2.58
C ILE A 183 6.29 25.25 -1.67
N ASP A 184 7.22 26.03 -2.20
CA ASP A 184 8.30 26.68 -1.46
C ASP A 184 7.74 27.68 -0.44
N GLU A 185 6.76 28.50 -0.83
CA GLU A 185 6.05 29.44 0.06
C GLU A 185 5.42 28.74 1.28
N HIS A 186 4.95 27.50 1.12
CA HIS A 186 4.18 26.78 2.14
C HIS A 186 4.93 25.64 2.85
N SER A 187 6.10 25.22 2.36
CA SER A 187 6.85 24.06 2.88
C SER A 187 8.04 24.39 3.78
N ARG A 188 8.58 25.63 3.72
CA ARG A 188 9.78 26.08 4.47
C ARG A 188 11.02 25.21 4.21
N LEU A 189 11.26 24.88 2.93
CA LEU A 189 12.52 24.35 2.45
C LEU A 189 13.60 25.45 2.34
#